data_AF-A0AAD4YQ90-F1
#
_entry.id   AF-A0AAD4YQ90-F1
#
_cell.length_a   1.000
_cell.length_b   1.000
_cell.length_c   1.000
_cell.angle_alpha   90.00
_cell.angle_beta   90.00
_cell.angle_gamma   90.00
#
_symmetry.space_group_name_H-M   'P 1'
#
loop_
_entity.id
_entity.type
_entity.pdbx_description
1 polymer ?
#
loop_
_entity_poly.entity_id
_entity_poly.type
_entity_poly.pdbx_seq_one_letter_code
_entity_poly.pdbx_strand_id
1 'polypeptide(L)'
;MLGSNAQHKDTRGKRVGVYKISSNNDLALQVASLEKRLNSMLNMVPKIAEVCAICNIPGHPTYQCSASEAYPEFVQEQVNLMNSYNQRPRNDPFSNTYDPGWRDHPNLSWKNNNQFQNFQPKPATTLEDTVKMLAQNTVQFQQTTNSTLQQHSAALTKMETQLGQIANALSQREPGKFPSQPVILQRN
;
A
#
# COMPACT_ATOMS: atom_id res chain seq x y z
N MET A 1 -6.58 -40.75 61.68
CA MET A 1 -6.22 -39.62 62.56
C MET A 1 -5.61 -38.57 61.64
N LEU A 2 -6.28 -37.52 61.13
CA LEU A 2 -6.88 -36.34 61.80
C LEU A 2 -5.96 -35.80 62.92
N GLY A 3 -5.50 -34.55 62.96
CA GLY A 3 -5.79 -33.36 62.13
C GLY A 3 -4.72 -32.28 62.38
N SER A 4 -4.54 -31.35 61.43
CA SER A 4 -4.99 -29.94 61.53
C SER A 4 -3.86 -28.99 61.91
N ASN A 5 -3.30 -28.27 60.94
CA ASN A 5 -2.56 -27.04 61.20
C ASN A 5 -3.36 -25.86 60.64
N ALA A 6 -3.67 -24.91 61.51
CA ALA A 6 -4.78 -23.99 61.40
C ALA A 6 -4.52 -22.85 60.40
N GLN A 7 -5.53 -22.55 59.59
CA GLN A 7 -5.61 -21.33 58.80
C GLN A 7 -5.79 -20.13 59.74
N HIS A 8 -4.73 -19.35 59.94
CA HIS A 8 -4.86 -18.06 60.62
C HIS A 8 -5.34 -17.01 59.60
N LYS A 9 -6.65 -16.79 59.57
CA LYS A 9 -7.31 -15.76 58.76
C LYS A 9 -7.05 -14.40 59.42
N ASP A 10 -6.05 -13.69 58.96
CA ASP A 10 -5.77 -12.33 59.44
C ASP A 10 -6.70 -11.32 58.73
N THR A 11 -7.88 -11.12 59.31
CA THR A 11 -8.79 -10.03 58.95
C THR A 11 -8.35 -8.75 59.67
N ARG A 12 -7.28 -8.11 59.19
CA ARG A 12 -6.89 -6.78 59.66
C ARG A 12 -7.12 -5.72 58.58
N GLY A 13 -8.24 -5.01 58.74
CA GLY A 13 -8.53 -3.64 58.31
C GLY A 13 -8.05 -3.17 56.94
N LYS A 14 -8.99 -2.94 56.01
CA LYS A 14 -8.76 -2.16 54.79
C LYS A 14 -8.17 -0.79 55.15
N ARG A 15 -6.87 -0.61 54.94
CA ARG A 15 -6.29 0.73 54.77
C ARG A 15 -6.64 1.19 53.36
N VAL A 16 -7.53 2.17 53.28
CA VAL A 16 -7.85 2.91 52.05
C VAL A 16 -6.58 3.65 51.63
N GLY A 17 -6.13 3.47 50.39
CA GLY A 17 -5.13 4.37 49.78
C GLY A 17 -3.86 3.75 49.16
N VAL A 18 -3.69 2.43 49.08
CA VAL A 18 -2.56 1.86 48.32
C VAL A 18 -3.10 0.94 47.21
N TYR A 19 -3.14 1.47 45.99
CA TYR A 19 -3.34 0.65 44.80
C TYR A 19 -2.15 -0.32 44.70
N LYS A 20 -2.40 -1.62 44.84
CA LYS A 20 -1.41 -2.62 44.42
C LYS A 20 -1.30 -2.53 42.91
N ILE A 21 -0.19 -1.99 42.42
CA ILE A 21 0.19 -2.11 41.02
C ILE A 21 0.45 -3.60 40.79
N SER A 22 -0.41 -4.27 40.03
CA SER A 22 -0.17 -5.64 39.60
C SER A 22 1.20 -5.70 38.93
N SER A 23 2.04 -6.67 39.30
CA SER A 23 3.37 -6.84 38.71
C SER A 23 3.23 -6.86 37.19
N ASN A 24 3.75 -5.83 36.51
CA ASN A 24 3.69 -5.64 35.06
C ASN A 24 4.56 -6.67 34.29
N ASN A 25 4.59 -7.91 34.77
CA ASN A 25 5.42 -8.97 34.21
C ASN A 25 4.96 -9.28 32.78
N ASP A 26 3.65 -9.29 32.54
CA ASP A 26 3.10 -9.52 31.21
C ASP A 26 3.45 -8.38 30.24
N LEU A 27 3.43 -7.14 30.72
CA LEU A 27 3.84 -5.98 29.92
C LEU A 27 5.34 -6.01 29.62
N ALA A 28 6.17 -6.36 30.62
CA ALA A 28 7.61 -6.54 30.44
C ALA A 28 7.92 -7.65 29.42
N LEU A 29 7.17 -8.76 29.47
CA LEU A 29 7.28 -9.85 28.49
C LEU A 29 6.83 -9.41 27.08
N GLN A 30 5.78 -8.60 26.99
CA GLN A 30 5.33 -8.03 25.71
C GLN A 30 6.37 -7.06 25.11
N VAL A 31 6.99 -6.21 25.94
CA VAL A 31 8.05 -5.29 25.50
C VAL A 31 9.29 -6.07 25.06
N ALA A 32 9.71 -7.09 25.80
CA ALA A 32 10.84 -7.94 25.41
C ALA A 32 10.58 -8.70 24.10
N SER A 33 9.35 -9.17 23.88
CA SER A 33 8.92 -9.79 22.62
C SER A 33 8.95 -8.81 21.46
N LEU A 34 8.51 -7.56 21.69
CA LEU A 34 8.54 -6.49 20.69
C LEU A 34 9.98 -6.12 20.33
N GLU A 35 10.87 -5.98 21.31
CA GLU A 35 12.29 -5.70 21.12
C GLU A 35 12.96 -6.80 20.27
N LYS A 36 12.65 -8.07 20.55
CA LYS A 36 13.16 -9.19 19.75
C LYS A 36 12.67 -9.15 18.30
N ARG A 37 11.41 -8.76 18.07
CA ARG A 37 10.84 -8.59 16.71
C ARG A 37 11.49 -7.42 15.97
N LEU A 38 11.72 -6.29 16.65
CA LEU A 38 12.41 -5.13 16.08
C LEU A 38 13.84 -5.47 15.67
N ASN A 39 14.60 -6.13 16.54
CA ASN A 39 15.96 -6.57 16.23
C ASN A 39 15.99 -7.56 15.04
N SER A 40 15.03 -8.47 14.96
CA SER A 40 14.91 -9.37 13.80
C SER A 40 14.61 -8.62 12.51
N MET A 41 13.76 -7.59 12.54
CA MET A 41 13.50 -6.75 11.37
C MET A 41 14.72 -5.94 10.97
N LEU A 42 15.43 -5.33 11.92
CA LEU A 42 16.66 -4.56 11.65
C LEU A 42 17.77 -5.42 11.04
N ASN A 43 17.84 -6.70 11.37
CA ASN A 43 18.80 -7.65 10.80
C ASN A 43 18.39 -8.19 9.43
N MET A 44 17.11 -8.09 9.05
CA MET A 44 16.60 -8.46 7.72
C MET A 44 16.62 -7.29 6.73
N VAL A 45 16.69 -6.04 7.21
CA VAL A 45 16.99 -4.90 6.36
C VAL A 45 18.45 -5.03 5.92
N PRO A 46 18.75 -5.11 4.61
CA PRO A 46 20.14 -5.04 4.17
C PRO A 46 20.68 -3.71 4.68
N LYS A 47 21.66 -3.78 5.58
CA LYS A 47 22.47 -2.60 5.93
C LYS A 47 23.05 -2.14 4.61
N ILE A 48 22.58 -1.01 4.10
CA ILE A 48 23.16 -0.37 2.92
C ILE A 48 24.58 -0.04 3.35
N ALA A 49 25.52 -0.93 3.06
CA ALA A 49 26.92 -0.61 3.18
C ALA A 49 27.14 0.54 2.20
N GLU A 50 27.56 1.71 2.70
CA GLU A 50 28.00 2.77 1.81
C GLU A 50 29.15 2.21 0.97
N VAL A 51 28.84 1.97 -0.31
CA VAL A 51 29.82 1.59 -1.32
C VAL A 51 30.40 2.88 -1.86
N CYS A 52 31.72 2.98 -1.90
CA CYS A 52 32.39 4.15 -2.46
C CYS A 52 32.00 4.32 -3.94
N ALA A 53 31.48 5.48 -4.30
CA ALA A 53 31.02 5.73 -5.68
C ALA A 53 32.16 5.93 -6.69
N ILE A 54 33.41 6.12 -6.22
CA ILE A 54 34.60 6.26 -7.10
C ILE A 54 35.16 4.89 -7.48
N CYS A 55 35.34 3.98 -6.51
CA CYS A 55 36.01 2.70 -6.75
C CYS A 55 35.09 1.48 -6.61
N ASN A 56 33.82 1.68 -6.25
CA ASN A 56 32.80 0.64 -6.05
C ASN A 56 33.17 -0.43 -5.00
N ILE A 57 34.02 -0.07 -4.03
CA ILE A 57 34.46 -0.95 -2.94
C ILE A 57 33.71 -0.56 -1.65
N PRO A 58 33.09 -1.52 -0.94
CA PRO A 58 32.50 -1.28 0.37
C PRO A 58 33.58 -1.09 1.44
N GLY A 59 33.33 -0.23 2.44
CA GLY A 59 34.19 -0.08 3.62
C GLY A 59 34.77 1.31 3.84
N HIS A 60 34.52 2.25 2.93
CA HIS A 60 34.79 3.67 3.14
C HIS A 60 33.77 4.53 2.36
N PRO A 61 33.43 5.72 2.86
CA PRO A 61 32.62 6.67 2.12
C PRO A 61 33.43 7.32 0.99
N THR A 62 32.73 7.80 -0.04
CA THR A 62 33.34 8.36 -1.26
C THR A 62 34.41 9.43 -1.00
N TYR A 63 34.23 10.28 0.02
CA TYR A 63 35.19 11.35 0.35
C TYR A 63 36.50 10.87 0.99
N GLN A 64 36.58 9.60 1.41
CA GLN A 64 37.80 8.98 1.96
C GLN A 64 38.48 8.04 0.96
N CYS A 65 38.05 8.04 -0.32
CA CYS A 65 38.64 7.19 -1.33
C CYS A 65 40.09 7.63 -1.62
N SER A 66 41.01 6.69 -1.80
CA SER A 66 42.39 6.99 -2.23
C SER A 66 42.45 7.65 -3.62
N ALA A 67 41.42 7.46 -4.45
CA ALA A 67 41.26 8.12 -5.74
C ALA A 67 40.46 9.44 -5.66
N SER A 68 40.14 9.95 -4.46
CA SER A 68 39.37 11.19 -4.28
C SER A 68 40.02 12.41 -4.92
N GLU A 69 41.34 12.49 -4.93
CA GLU A 69 42.11 13.61 -5.53
C GLU A 69 41.90 13.71 -7.04
N ALA A 70 41.56 12.62 -7.72
CA ALA A 70 41.23 12.62 -9.15
C ALA A 70 39.82 13.16 -9.45
N TYR A 71 38.95 13.27 -8.44
CA TYR A 71 37.54 13.66 -8.57
C TYR A 71 37.11 14.70 -7.52
N PRO A 72 37.78 15.87 -7.45
CA PRO A 72 37.54 16.85 -6.37
C PRO A 72 36.12 17.43 -6.38
N GLU A 73 35.55 17.69 -7.56
CA GLU A 73 34.18 18.23 -7.69
C GLU A 73 33.12 17.25 -7.20
N PHE A 74 33.24 15.97 -7.60
CA PHE A 74 32.34 14.90 -7.19
C PHE A 74 32.37 14.65 -5.68
N VAL A 75 33.57 14.65 -5.09
CA VAL A 75 33.75 14.50 -3.65
C VAL A 75 33.13 15.69 -2.89
N GLN A 76 33.31 16.91 -3.39
CA GLN A 76 32.72 18.11 -2.80
C GLN A 76 31.19 18.09 -2.85
N GLU A 77 30.61 17.66 -3.97
CA GLU A 77 29.16 17.54 -4.13
C GLU A 77 28.57 16.52 -3.14
N GLN A 78 29.22 15.36 -2.98
CA GLN A 78 28.84 14.34 -2.00
C GLN A 78 28.84 14.90 -0.57
N VAL A 79 29.89 15.64 -0.19
CA VAL A 79 29.96 16.29 1.14
C VAL A 79 28.85 17.34 1.31
N ASN A 80 28.56 18.11 0.26
CA ASN A 80 27.48 19.11 0.27
C ASN A 80 26.09 18.46 0.44
N LEU A 81 25.85 17.32 -0.21
CA LEU A 81 24.61 16.55 -0.06
C LEU A 81 24.46 15.99 1.36
N MET A 82 25.54 15.50 1.98
CA MET A 82 25.49 15.07 3.38
C MET A 82 25.24 16.24 4.34
N ASN A 83 25.81 17.42 4.05
CA ASN A 83 25.57 18.63 4.85
C ASN A 83 24.16 19.19 4.67
N SER A 84 23.56 19.08 3.49
CA SER A 84 22.18 19.53 3.23
C SER A 84 21.13 18.63 3.89
N TYR A 85 21.39 17.33 4.03
CA TYR A 85 20.52 16.44 4.82
C TYR A 85 20.44 16.84 6.30
N ASN A 86 21.53 17.36 6.86
CA ASN A 86 21.57 17.88 8.23
C ASN A 86 20.93 19.27 8.35
N GLN A 87 20.86 20.02 7.25
CA GLN A 87 20.17 21.30 7.14
C GLN A 87 18.86 21.12 6.37
N ARG A 88 17.86 20.50 7.00
CA ARG A 88 16.49 20.44 6.45
C ARG A 88 16.13 21.82 5.86
N PRO A 89 15.58 21.89 4.64
CA PRO A 89 15.17 23.16 4.07
C PRO A 89 14.30 23.89 5.09
N ARG A 90 14.71 25.11 5.45
CA ARG A 90 14.00 26.01 6.40
C ARG A 90 12.56 26.33 5.97
N ASN A 91 12.17 25.87 4.79
CA ASN A 91 10.92 26.09 4.09
C ASN A 91 10.07 24.81 3.96
N ASP A 92 10.09 23.95 4.98
CA ASP A 92 9.21 22.78 5.03
C ASP A 92 7.76 23.25 5.21
N PRO A 93 6.87 23.06 4.20
CA PRO A 93 5.48 23.52 4.25
C PRO A 93 4.65 22.90 5.38
N PHE A 94 5.14 21.83 6.00
CA PHE A 94 4.44 21.10 7.07
C PHE A 94 5.11 21.22 8.44
N SER A 95 6.08 22.14 8.58
CA SER A 95 6.76 22.37 9.86
C SER A 95 5.85 23.05 10.89
N ASN A 96 5.89 22.57 12.14
CA ASN A 96 5.23 23.22 13.29
C ASN A 96 5.99 24.46 13.81
N THR A 97 7.09 24.87 13.16
CA THR A 97 7.88 26.05 13.51
C THR A 97 7.66 27.15 12.49
N TYR A 98 7.69 28.41 12.93
CA TYR A 98 7.56 29.58 12.06
C TYR A 98 8.55 29.51 10.88
N ASP A 99 8.00 29.48 9.66
CA ASP A 99 8.74 29.43 8.41
C ASP A 99 8.95 30.88 7.89
N PRO A 100 10.20 31.38 7.87
CA PRO A 100 10.50 32.74 7.41
C PRO A 100 10.18 32.99 5.94
N GLY A 101 10.12 31.95 5.09
CA GLY A 101 9.85 32.07 3.66
C GLY A 101 8.42 32.50 3.32
N TRP A 102 7.51 32.46 4.30
CA TRP A 102 6.12 32.92 4.12
C TRP A 102 5.93 34.41 4.36
N ARG A 103 6.97 35.13 4.84
CA ARG A 103 6.89 36.57 5.14
C ARG A 103 6.41 37.43 3.98
N ASP A 104 6.83 37.08 2.77
CA ASP A 104 6.60 37.87 1.55
C ASP A 104 5.60 37.19 0.59
N HIS A 105 4.87 36.16 1.04
CA HIS A 105 3.90 35.48 0.17
C HIS A 105 2.71 36.40 -0.12
N PRO A 106 2.31 36.59 -1.39
CA PRO A 106 1.27 37.55 -1.79
C PRO A 106 -0.09 37.30 -1.11
N ASN A 107 -0.39 36.05 -0.73
CA ASN A 107 -1.61 35.71 0.00
C ASN A 107 -1.47 35.62 1.53
N LEU A 108 -0.26 35.69 2.10
CA LEU A 108 0.00 35.48 3.53
C LEU A 108 0.86 36.59 4.15
N SER A 109 0.88 37.75 3.50
CA SER A 109 1.53 38.94 4.06
C SER A 109 0.73 39.46 5.25
N TRP A 110 1.42 39.74 6.36
CA TRP A 110 0.84 40.38 7.56
C TRP A 110 0.60 41.88 7.37
N LYS A 111 0.97 42.43 6.21
CA LYS A 111 0.65 43.82 5.87
C LYS A 111 -0.83 43.89 5.55
N ASN A 112 -1.56 44.63 6.38
CA ASN A 112 -2.94 45.04 6.14
C ASN A 112 -2.97 45.93 4.90
N ASN A 113 -2.98 45.33 3.71
CA ASN A 113 -3.32 46.01 2.48
C ASN A 113 -4.60 45.37 1.97
N ASN A 114 -5.71 46.05 2.26
CA ASN A 114 -7.07 45.68 1.88
C ASN A 114 -7.24 45.73 0.35
N GLN A 115 -6.63 44.78 -0.36
CA GLN A 115 -6.86 44.59 -1.79
C GLN A 115 -6.76 43.12 -2.20
N PHE A 116 -7.45 42.24 -1.46
CA PHE A 116 -7.81 40.94 -2.01
C PHE A 116 -8.97 41.15 -2.99
N GLN A 117 -8.63 41.26 -4.28
CA GLN A 117 -9.61 41.09 -5.34
C GLN A 117 -10.32 39.74 -5.16
N ASN A 118 -11.63 39.75 -5.36
CA ASN A 118 -12.56 38.63 -5.27
C ASN A 118 -12.01 37.32 -5.85
N PHE A 119 -11.37 36.50 -5.03
CA PHE A 119 -11.31 35.06 -5.26
C PHE A 119 -12.59 34.47 -4.68
N GLN A 120 -13.65 34.40 -5.49
CA GLN A 120 -14.75 33.51 -5.16
C GLN A 120 -14.21 32.07 -5.18
N PRO A 121 -14.24 31.32 -4.06
CA PRO A 121 -13.88 29.92 -4.09
C PRO A 121 -14.91 29.19 -4.95
N LYS A 122 -14.43 28.52 -6.01
CA LYS A 122 -15.22 27.58 -6.79
C LYS A 122 -15.79 26.55 -5.79
N PRO A 123 -17.09 26.21 -5.82
CA PRO A 123 -17.65 25.27 -4.86
C PRO A 123 -16.89 23.94 -4.97
N ALA A 124 -16.21 23.58 -3.89
CA ALA A 124 -15.52 22.29 -3.80
C ALA A 124 -16.58 21.20 -3.86
N THR A 125 -16.34 20.17 -4.68
CA THR A 125 -17.15 18.94 -4.67
C THR A 125 -17.20 18.40 -3.25
N THR A 126 -18.42 18.24 -2.72
CA THR A 126 -18.60 17.80 -1.34
C THR A 126 -18.27 16.32 -1.22
N LEU A 127 -17.97 15.86 0.00
CA LEU A 127 -17.79 14.44 0.27
C LEU A 127 -18.99 13.62 -0.21
N GLU A 128 -20.20 14.17 -0.05
CA GLU A 128 -21.45 13.56 -0.48
C GLU A 128 -21.48 13.31 -2.00
N ASP A 129 -20.97 14.24 -2.80
CA ASP A 129 -20.89 14.09 -4.26
C ASP A 129 -19.91 12.99 -4.65
N THR A 130 -18.77 12.88 -3.95
CA THR A 130 -17.79 11.81 -4.22
C THR A 130 -18.34 10.43 -3.90
N VAL A 131 -19.11 10.30 -2.81
CA VAL A 131 -19.76 9.05 -2.41
C VAL A 131 -20.86 8.68 -3.39
N LYS A 132 -21.66 9.64 -3.86
CA LYS A 132 -22.68 9.40 -4.92
C LYS A 132 -22.04 8.90 -6.20
N MET A 133 -20.94 9.51 -6.64
CA MET A 133 -20.22 9.11 -7.85
C MET A 133 -19.64 7.70 -7.71
N LEU A 134 -19.09 7.34 -6.54
CA LEU A 134 -18.62 5.98 -6.28
C LEU A 134 -19.75 4.95 -6.32
N ALA A 135 -20.90 5.27 -5.70
CA ALA A 135 -22.07 4.40 -5.73
C ALA A 135 -22.59 4.19 -7.16
N GLN A 136 -22.65 5.26 -7.96
CA GLN A 136 -23.05 5.19 -9.38
C GLN A 136 -22.09 4.32 -10.20
N ASN A 137 -20.79 4.52 -10.06
CA ASN A 137 -19.78 3.69 -10.74
C ASN A 137 -19.91 2.21 -10.35
N THR A 138 -20.18 1.93 -9.08
CA THR A 138 -20.36 0.55 -8.58
C THR A 138 -21.59 -0.11 -9.22
N VAL A 139 -22.72 0.61 -9.29
CA VAL A 139 -23.95 0.11 -9.92
C VAL A 139 -23.74 -0.12 -11.41
N GLN A 140 -23.09 0.80 -12.11
CA GLN A 140 -22.82 0.66 -13.54
C GLN A 140 -21.90 -0.53 -13.83
N PHE A 141 -20.87 -0.73 -13.01
CA PHE A 141 -19.99 -1.89 -13.12
C PHE A 141 -20.76 -3.20 -12.92
N GLN A 142 -21.62 -3.29 -11.91
CA GLN A 142 -22.45 -4.47 -11.67
C GLN A 142 -23.41 -4.74 -12.84
N GLN A 143 -24.07 -3.72 -13.38
CA GLN A 143 -24.96 -3.85 -14.53
C GLN A 143 -24.21 -4.35 -15.78
N THR A 144 -23.04 -3.78 -16.06
CA THR A 144 -22.20 -4.17 -17.20
C THR A 144 -21.70 -5.60 -17.07
N THR A 145 -21.35 -6.01 -15.84
CA THR A 145 -20.93 -7.38 -15.55
C THR A 145 -22.06 -8.37 -15.79
N ASN A 146 -23.27 -8.07 -15.29
CA ASN A 146 -24.44 -8.92 -15.46
C ASN A 146 -24.86 -9.05 -16.93
N SER A 147 -24.85 -7.96 -17.70
CA SER A 147 -25.18 -8.00 -19.13
C SER A 147 -24.15 -8.81 -19.93
N THR A 148 -22.86 -8.65 -19.62
CA THR A 148 -21.79 -9.43 -20.24
C THR A 148 -21.93 -10.92 -19.94
N LEU A 149 -22.26 -11.28 -18.69
CA LEU A 149 -22.49 -12.67 -18.30
C LEU A 149 -23.69 -13.29 -19.04
N GLN A 150 -24.79 -12.54 -19.19
CA GLN A 150 -25.94 -12.99 -19.96
C GLN A 150 -25.60 -13.20 -21.44
N GLN A 151 -24.82 -12.29 -22.04
CA GLN A 151 -24.34 -12.44 -23.41
C GLN A 151 -23.49 -13.69 -23.57
N HIS A 152 -22.58 -13.97 -22.63
CA HIS A 152 -21.78 -15.19 -22.64
C HIS A 152 -22.65 -16.45 -22.49
N SER A 153 -23.63 -16.44 -21.59
CA SER A 153 -24.58 -17.55 -21.45
C SER A 153 -25.33 -17.83 -22.76
N ALA A 154 -25.81 -16.80 -23.44
CA ALA A 154 -26.52 -16.95 -24.72
C ALA A 154 -25.61 -17.49 -25.82
N ALA A 155 -24.35 -17.03 -25.88
CA ALA A 155 -23.36 -17.54 -26.83
C ALA A 155 -23.04 -19.02 -26.59
N LEU A 156 -22.92 -19.45 -25.33
CA LEU A 156 -22.72 -20.85 -24.96
C LEU A 156 -23.90 -21.72 -25.41
N THR A 157 -25.14 -21.33 -25.10
CA THR A 157 -26.34 -22.07 -25.54
C THR A 157 -26.43 -22.18 -27.06
N LYS A 158 -26.00 -21.14 -27.78
CA LYS A 158 -25.95 -21.18 -29.25
C LYS A 158 -24.92 -22.20 -29.74
N MET A 159 -23.73 -22.23 -29.15
CA MET A 159 -22.71 -23.23 -29.48
C MET A 159 -23.17 -24.65 -29.15
N GLU A 160 -23.80 -24.86 -28.00
CA GLU A 160 -24.39 -26.16 -27.63
C GLU A 160 -25.42 -26.62 -28.66
N THR A 161 -26.28 -25.71 -29.11
CA THR A 161 -27.29 -25.99 -30.14
C THR A 161 -26.64 -26.38 -31.47
N GLN A 162 -25.63 -25.61 -31.92
CA GLN A 162 -24.91 -25.90 -33.17
C GLN A 162 -24.18 -27.24 -33.10
N LEU A 163 -23.54 -27.56 -31.97
CA LEU A 163 -22.90 -28.85 -31.74
C LEU A 163 -23.92 -29.99 -31.76
N GLY A 164 -25.09 -29.81 -31.13
CA GLY A 164 -26.18 -30.79 -31.19
C GLY A 164 -26.70 -31.04 -32.61
N GLN A 165 -26.82 -29.97 -33.42
CA GLN A 165 -27.20 -30.10 -34.84
C GLN A 165 -26.14 -30.87 -35.65
N ILE A 166 -24.85 -30.62 -35.42
CA ILE A 166 -23.76 -31.36 -36.07
C ILE A 166 -23.79 -32.83 -35.64
N ALA A 167 -23.94 -33.12 -34.35
CA ALA A 167 -24.00 -34.48 -33.82
C ALA A 167 -25.16 -35.28 -34.45
N ASN A 168 -26.33 -34.67 -34.57
CA ASN A 168 -27.48 -35.28 -35.25
C ASN A 168 -27.25 -35.47 -36.76
N ALA A 169 -26.64 -34.50 -37.43
CA ALA A 169 -26.31 -34.63 -38.86
C ALA A 169 -25.28 -35.74 -39.13
N LEU A 170 -24.39 -36.03 -38.17
CA LEU A 170 -23.43 -37.12 -38.24
C LEU A 170 -24.07 -38.48 -37.91
N SER A 171 -24.99 -38.55 -36.95
CA SER A 171 -25.64 -39.82 -36.56
C SER A 171 -26.60 -40.37 -37.63
N GLN A 172 -27.19 -39.49 -38.44
CA GLN A 172 -28.09 -39.88 -39.53
C GLN A 172 -27.37 -40.35 -40.81
N ARG A 173 -26.03 -40.42 -40.81
CA ARG A 173 -25.25 -40.83 -41.98
C ARG A 173 -24.94 -42.32 -41.97
N GLU A 174 -24.95 -42.92 -43.16
CA GLU A 174 -24.47 -44.28 -43.35
C GLU A 174 -22.96 -44.39 -43.01
N PRO A 175 -22.56 -45.43 -42.27
CA PRO A 175 -21.15 -45.67 -41.95
C PRO A 175 -20.27 -45.73 -43.21
N GLY A 176 -19.17 -44.98 -43.22
CA GLY A 176 -18.16 -45.04 -44.29
C GLY A 176 -18.30 -44.01 -45.42
N LYS A 177 -19.30 -43.11 -45.38
CA LYS A 177 -19.50 -42.07 -46.41
C LYS A 177 -18.97 -40.71 -45.97
N PHE A 178 -18.10 -40.08 -46.78
CA PHE A 178 -17.51 -38.78 -46.44
C PHE A 178 -18.45 -37.61 -46.73
N PRO A 179 -18.40 -36.51 -45.93
CA PRO A 179 -19.19 -35.30 -46.18
C PRO A 179 -19.00 -34.68 -47.57
N SER A 180 -17.82 -34.86 -48.16
CA SER A 180 -17.40 -34.30 -49.44
C SER A 180 -17.64 -35.23 -50.63
N GLN A 181 -18.30 -36.38 -50.44
CA GLN A 181 -18.43 -37.36 -51.52
C GLN A 181 -19.43 -36.88 -52.59
N PRO A 182 -19.02 -36.77 -53.86
CA PRO A 182 -19.90 -36.28 -54.92
C PRO A 182 -21.04 -37.27 -55.17
N VAL A 183 -22.26 -36.75 -55.32
CA VAL A 183 -23.42 -37.53 -55.76
C VAL A 183 -23.22 -37.87 -57.23
N ILE A 184 -22.95 -39.13 -57.53
CA ILE A 184 -22.87 -39.61 -58.91
C ILE A 184 -24.29 -39.63 -59.45
N LEU A 185 -24.68 -38.58 -60.18
CA LEU A 185 -25.93 -38.57 -60.94
C LEU A 185 -25.78 -39.53 -62.11
N GLN A 186 -26.45 -40.68 -62.04
CA GLN A 186 -26.56 -41.60 -63.18
C GLN A 186 -27.35 -40.86 -64.27
N ARG A 187 -26.68 -40.59 -65.41
CA ARG A 187 -27.31 -40.03 -66.60
C ARG A 187 -28.06 -41.16 -67.30
N ASN A 188 -29.39 -41.02 -67.40
CA ASN A 188 -30.28 -41.93 -68.13
C ASN A 188 -29.87 -42.08 -69.60
#